data_AF-A0A0S7Z1P8-F1
#
_entry.id   AF-A0A0S7Z1P8-F1
#
_cell.length_a   1.000
_cell.length_b   1.000
_cell.length_c   1.000
_cell.angle_alpha   90.00
_cell.angle_beta   90.00
_cell.angle_gamma   90.00
#
_symmetry.space_group_name_H-M   'P 1'
#
loop_
_entity.id
_entity.type
_entity.pdbx_description
1 polymer ?
#
loop_
_entity_poly.entity_id
_entity_poly.type
_entity_poly.pdbx_seq_one_letter_code
_entity_poly.pdbx_strand_id
1 'polypeptide(L)' 'MKANEKKAQEDSHVVFDFAGLQQVEVEDLAMILTARMHSPPGESVWVRSVPARTAEILKYLRLDHFFLRYPEDDGQPH' A
#
# COMPACT_ATOMS: atom_id res chain seq x y z
N MET A 1 33.48 25.27 -6.62
CA MET A 1 32.35 24.79 -5.78
C MET A 1 31.45 23.97 -6.68
N LYS A 2 31.42 22.64 -6.53
CA LYS A 2 30.54 21.77 -7.31
C LYS A 2 29.16 21.81 -6.67
N ALA A 3 28.14 22.18 -7.45
CA ALA A 3 26.76 22.12 -7.02
C ALA A 3 26.44 20.68 -6.61
N ASN A 4 26.09 20.50 -5.35
CA ASN A 4 25.66 19.23 -4.80
C ASN A 4 24.18 19.08 -5.16
N GLU A 5 23.90 18.68 -6.40
CA GLU A 5 22.58 18.22 -6.81
C GLU A 5 22.31 16.90 -6.09
N LYS A 6 21.86 16.99 -4.83
CA LYS A 6 21.03 15.93 -4.26
C LYS A 6 19.80 15.87 -5.16
N LYS A 7 19.79 14.93 -6.12
CA LYS A 7 18.54 14.44 -6.70
C LYS A 7 17.66 14.11 -5.50
N ALA A 8 16.58 14.88 -5.31
CA ALA A 8 15.44 14.39 -4.58
C ALA A 8 15.01 13.15 -5.36
N GLN A 9 15.45 11.98 -4.90
CA GLN A 9 14.82 10.74 -5.31
C GLN A 9 13.45 10.85 -4.66
N GLU A 10 12.46 11.32 -5.42
CA GLU A 10 11.08 11.28 -5.00
C GLU A 10 10.80 9.81 -4.69
N ASP A 11 10.67 9.48 -3.42
CA ASP A 11 10.28 8.14 -2.98
C ASP A 11 8.90 7.88 -3.61
N SER A 12 8.92 7.18 -4.75
CA SER A 12 7.71 6.90 -5.50
C SER A 12 6.96 5.80 -4.77
N HIS A 13 5.81 6.14 -4.19
CA HIS A 13 4.98 5.17 -3.49
C HIS A 13 3.79 4.79 -4.35
N VAL A 14 3.46 3.49 -4.37
CA VAL A 14 2.27 2.99 -5.06
C VAL A 14 1.17 2.80 -4.02
N VAL A 15 -0.03 3.30 -4.31
CA VAL A 15 -1.21 3.17 -3.45
C VAL A 15 -2.32 2.46 -4.22
N PHE A 16 -2.75 1.31 -3.70
CA PHE A 16 -3.95 0.62 -4.16
C PHE A 16 -5.13 1.06 -3.30
N ASP A 17 -6.03 1.86 -3.85
CA ASP A 17 -7.24 2.34 -3.16
C ASP A 17 -8.45 1.54 -3.59
N PHE A 18 -9.08 0.85 -2.62
CA PHE A 18 -10.26 0.03 -2.83
C PHE A 18 -11.58 0.78 -2.59
N ALA A 19 -11.54 2.12 -2.53
CA ALA A 19 -12.72 2.94 -2.28
C ALA A 19 -13.84 2.63 -3.29
N GLY A 20 -15.05 2.41 -2.79
CA GLY A 20 -16.24 2.13 -3.60
C GLY A 20 -16.35 0.68 -4.08
N LEU A 21 -15.35 -0.17 -3.88
CA LEU A 21 -15.44 -1.59 -4.19
C LEU A 21 -16.22 -2.32 -3.09
N GLN A 22 -17.20 -3.12 -3.53
CA GLN A 22 -18.00 -3.97 -2.62
C GLN A 22 -17.20 -5.19 -2.13
N GLN A 23 -16.27 -5.66 -2.96
CA GLN A 23 -15.42 -6.82 -2.70
C GLN A 23 -14.07 -6.63 -3.39
N VAL A 24 -13.02 -7.23 -2.81
CA VAL A 24 -11.69 -7.33 -3.41
C VAL A 24 -11.54 -8.74 -3.96
N GLU A 25 -11.12 -8.85 -5.21
CA GLU A 25 -10.91 -10.15 -5.85
C GLU A 25 -9.50 -10.69 -5.56
N VAL A 26 -9.32 -11.99 -5.75
CA VAL A 26 -8.02 -12.64 -5.51
C VAL A 26 -6.93 -12.07 -6.43
N GLU A 27 -7.29 -11.66 -7.65
CA GLU A 27 -6.39 -11.03 -8.61
C GLU A 27 -5.86 -9.67 -8.13
N ASP A 28 -6.68 -8.87 -7.46
CA ASP A 28 -6.24 -7.60 -6.87
C ASP A 28 -5.20 -7.82 -5.77
N LEU A 29 -5.43 -8.83 -4.92
CA LEU A 29 -4.50 -9.21 -3.87
C LEU A 29 -3.17 -9.72 -4.45
N ALA A 30 -3.24 -10.53 -5.50
CA ALA A 30 -2.06 -11.02 -6.21
C ALA A 30 -1.27 -9.89 -6.87
N MET A 31 -1.96 -8.89 -7.41
CA MET A 31 -1.34 -7.70 -7.99
C MET A 31 -0.56 -6.89 -6.93
N ILE A 32 -1.13 -6.71 -5.73
CA ILE A 32 -0.43 -6.02 -4.62
C ILE A 32 0.83 -6.78 -4.19
N LEU A 33 0.73 -8.10 -4.03
CA LEU A 33 1.87 -8.94 -3.69
C LEU A 33 2.96 -8.87 -4.76
N THR A 34 2.56 -8.88 -6.03
CA THR A 34 3.47 -8.74 -7.17
C THR A 34 4.15 -7.38 -7.16
N ALA A 35 3.40 -6.28 -6.98
CA ALA A 35 3.95 -4.94 -6.88
C ALA A 35 5.01 -4.87 -5.77
N ARG A 36 4.73 -5.41 -4.58
CA ARG A 36 5.69 -5.48 -3.48
C ARG A 36 6.98 -6.21 -3.79
N MET A 37 6.89 -7.38 -4.42
CA MET A 37 8.07 -8.17 -4.76
C MET A 37 8.99 -7.42 -5.74
N HIS A 38 8.42 -6.54 -6.56
CA HIS A 38 9.16 -5.78 -7.56
C HIS A 38 9.50 -4.35 -7.13
N SER A 39 9.00 -3.86 -5.99
CA SER A 39 9.32 -2.53 -5.49
C SER A 39 10.79 -2.41 -5.07
N PRO A 40 11.49 -1.35 -5.51
CA PRO A 40 12.83 -1.03 -5.04
C PRO A 40 12.90 -0.80 -3.52
N PRO A 41 14.08 -0.99 -2.91
CA PRO A 41 14.31 -0.59 -1.52
C PRO A 41 14.02 0.92 -1.33
N GLY A 42 13.16 1.25 -0.37
CA GLY A 42 12.72 2.64 -0.09
C GLY A 42 11.34 2.97 -0.66
N GLU A 43 10.84 2.21 -1.63
CA GLU A 43 9.48 2.38 -2.16
C GLU A 43 8.49 1.47 -1.43
N SER A 44 7.46 2.09 -0.86
CA SER A 44 6.37 1.37 -0.20
C SER A 44 5.18 1.16 -1.12
N VAL A 45 4.61 -0.05 -1.06
CA VAL A 45 3.29 -0.37 -1.63
C VAL A 45 2.26 -0.39 -0.53
N TRP A 46 1.33 0.55 -0.62
CA TRP A 46 0.29 0.80 0.35
C TRP A 46 -1.07 0.34 -0.16
N VAL A 47 -1.95 -0.01 0.77
CA VAL A 47 -3.37 -0.24 0.51
C VAL A 47 -4.24 0.74 1.31
N ARG A 48 -5.34 1.18 0.72
CA ARG A 48 -6.33 2.06 1.34
C ARG A 48 -7.74 1.51 1.10
N SER A 49 -8.69 1.84 1.98
CA SER A 49 -10.11 1.49 1.83
C SER A 49 -10.40 -0.01 1.69
N VAL A 50 -9.53 -0.88 2.23
CA VAL A 50 -9.73 -2.34 2.15
C VAL A 50 -11.06 -2.71 2.82
N PRO A 51 -11.99 -3.39 2.11
CA PRO A 51 -13.25 -3.84 2.69
C PRO A 51 -13.04 -4.65 3.97
N ALA A 52 -13.85 -4.39 4.99
CA ALA A 52 -13.68 -4.97 6.33
C ALA A 52 -13.59 -6.51 6.30
N ARG A 53 -14.47 -7.16 5.52
CA ARG A 53 -14.46 -8.62 5.34
C ARG A 53 -13.15 -9.13 4.75
N THR A 54 -12.58 -8.43 3.76
CA THR A 54 -11.29 -8.77 3.18
C THR A 54 -10.17 -8.62 4.22
N ALA A 55 -10.17 -7.52 4.98
CA ALA A 55 -9.18 -7.30 6.03
C ALA A 55 -9.22 -8.37 7.13
N GLU A 56 -10.42 -8.81 7.54
CA GLU A 56 -10.62 -9.90 8.47
C GLU A 56 -10.06 -11.22 7.94
N ILE A 57 -10.41 -11.59 6.70
CA ILE A 57 -9.90 -12.80 6.04
C ILE A 57 -8.37 -12.78 5.99
N LEU A 58 -7.76 -11.67 5.58
CA LEU A 58 -6.30 -11.54 5.54
C LEU A 58 -5.67 -11.72 6.92
N LYS A 59 -6.26 -11.16 7.97
CA LYS A 59 -5.80 -11.34 9.36
C LYS A 59 -5.94 -12.78 9.83
N TYR A 60 -7.06 -13.46 9.54
CA TYR A 60 -7.27 -14.87 9.88
C TYR A 60 -6.22 -15.77 9.20
N LEU A 61 -5.88 -15.46 7.94
CA LEU A 61 -4.85 -16.17 7.19
C LEU A 61 -3.42 -15.71 7.53
N ARG A 62 -3.27 -14.73 8.44
CA ARG A 62 -1.98 -14.13 8.82
C ARG A 62 -1.24 -13.51 7.64
N LEU A 63 -1.97 -13.03 6.63
CA LEU A 63 -1.44 -12.38 5.44
C LEU A 63 -1.47 -10.85 5.54
N ASP A 64 -2.08 -10.29 6.57
CA ASP A 64 -2.27 -8.86 6.80
C ASP A 64 -0.97 -8.03 6.74
N HIS A 65 0.16 -8.61 7.18
CA HIS A 65 1.47 -7.97 7.10
C HIS A 65 1.98 -7.73 5.66
N PHE A 66 1.43 -8.46 4.67
CA PHE A 66 1.70 -8.21 3.26
C PHE A 66 0.89 -7.04 2.67
N PHE A 67 0.01 -6.40 3.45
CA PHE A 67 -0.86 -5.32 3.00
C PHE A 67 -0.73 -4.12 3.95
N LEU A 68 0.36 -3.37 3.81
CA LEU A 68 0.65 -2.19 4.63
C LEU A 68 -0.41 -1.13 4.33
N ARG A 69 -1.06 -0.65 5.38
CA ARG A 69 -2.08 0.39 5.27
C ARG A 69 -1.42 1.72 4.98
N TYR A 70 -1.97 2.45 4.01
CA TYR A 70 -1.57 3.82 3.74
C TYR A 70 -1.69 4.63 5.03
N PRO A 71 -0.65 5.37 5.44
CA PRO A 71 -0.74 6.23 6.62
C PRO A 71 -1.81 7.28 6.33
N GLU A 72 -2.95 7.19 7.02
CA GLU A 72 -3.90 8.29 7.06
C GLU A 72 -3.20 9.41 7.82
N ASP A 73 -2.99 10.53 7.14
CA ASP A 73 -2.40 11.74 7.72
C ASP A 73 -3.06 11.98 9.08
N ASP A 74 -2.28 12.01 10.15
CA ASP A 74 -2.68 11.90 11.56
C ASP A 74 -3.52 13.10 12.07
N GLY A 75 -4.45 13.63 11.27
CA GLY A 75 -5.18 14.87 11.49
C GLY A 75 -6.70 14.70 11.54
N GLN A 76 -7.21 14.17 12.67
CA GLN A 76 -8.58 14.38 13.18
C GLN A 76 -9.79 13.74 12.43
N PRO A 77 -10.94 13.57 13.13
CA PRO A 77 -11.85 12.43 12.99
C PRO A 77 -12.96 12.64 11.96
N HIS A 78 -13.51 11.54 11.42
CA HIS A 78 -14.94 11.26 11.29
C HIS A 78 -15.22 9.76 11.07
#